data_AF-A0A5C7Z0S4-F1
#
_entry.id   AF-A0A5C7Z0S4-F1
#
_cell.length_a   1.000
_cell.length_b   1.000
_cell.length_c   1.000
_cell.angle_alpha   90.00
_cell.angle_beta   90.00
_cell.angle_gamma   90.00
#
_symmetry.space_group_name_H-M   'P 1'
#
loop_
_entity.id
_entity.type
_entity.pdbx_description
1 polymer ?
#
loop_
_entity_poly.entity_id
_entity_poly.type
_entity_poly.pdbx_seq_one_letter_code
_entity_poly.pdbx_strand_id
1 'polypeptide(L)' 'MELQNFDLNPKLRELLVNYCLINYEENAIIDDEHLLQEYHLLERNNELHLIFEAEKLQNYLNDGNEFGG' A
#
# COMPACT_ATOMS: atom_id res chain seq x y z
N MET A 1 1.86 16.84 -10.78
CA MET A 1 2.84 17.07 -9.70
C MET A 1 3.37 15.69 -9.42
N GLU A 2 4.58 15.36 -9.85
CA GLU A 2 5.13 14.01 -9.68
C GLU A 2 5.54 13.84 -8.20
N LEU A 3 5.09 12.77 -7.55
CA LEU A 3 5.51 12.42 -6.20
C LEU A 3 6.99 12.00 -6.26
N GLN A 4 7.90 12.78 -5.65
CA GLN A 4 9.34 12.50 -5.67
C GLN A 4 9.84 11.82 -4.39
N ASN A 5 9.06 11.91 -3.31
CA ASN A 5 9.36 11.28 -2.03
C ASN A 5 8.08 11.17 -1.18
N PHE A 6 8.16 10.35 -0.12
CA PHE A 6 7.07 10.16 0.82
C PHE A 6 7.06 11.15 1.99
N ASP A 7 8.06 12.04 2.09
CA ASP A 7 8.17 13.04 3.17
C ASP A 7 6.92 13.90 3.33
N LEU A 8 6.26 14.23 2.22
CA LEU A 8 5.05 15.05 2.23
C LEU A 8 3.78 14.25 2.55
N ASN A 9 3.82 12.93 2.44
CA ASN A 9 2.68 12.04 2.61
C ASN A 9 3.09 10.71 3.28
N PRO A 10 3.46 10.73 4.58
CA PRO A 10 3.84 9.51 5.30
C PRO A 10 2.72 8.47 5.32
N LYS A 11 1.46 8.91 5.31
CA LYS A 11 0.30 8.01 5.23
C LYS A 11 0.25 7.26 3.91
N LEU A 12 0.58 7.90 2.79
CA LEU A 12 0.60 7.24 1.48
C LEU A 12 1.65 6.11 1.44
N ARG A 13 2.80 6.34 2.10
CA ARG A 13 3.83 5.31 2.26
C ARG A 13 3.30 4.08 2.99
N GLU A 14 2.63 4.26 4.12
CA GLU A 14 2.04 3.14 4.86
C GLU A 14 1.03 2.37 4.02
N LEU A 15 0.19 3.07 3.25
CA LEU A 15 -0.78 2.43 2.38
C LEU A 15 -0.14 1.61 1.26
N LEU A 16 0.93 2.12 0.64
CA LEU A 16 1.70 1.39 -0.36
C LEU A 16 2.44 0.20 0.24
N VAL A 17 2.97 0.33 1.45
CA VAL A 17 3.58 -0.79 2.18
C VAL A 17 2.54 -1.90 2.39
N ASN A 18 1.35 -1.54 2.88
CA ASN A 18 0.27 -2.51 3.10
C ASN A 18 -0.17 -3.17 1.79
N TYR A 19 -0.31 -2.38 0.73
CA TYR A 19 -0.59 -2.89 -0.61
C TYR A 19 0.48 -3.90 -1.06
N CYS A 20 1.77 -3.55 -0.97
CA CYS A 20 2.85 -4.45 -1.36
C CYS A 20 2.87 -5.74 -0.53
N LEU A 21 2.68 -5.64 0.79
CA LEU A 21 2.64 -6.80 1.68
C LEU A 21 1.47 -7.74 1.35
N ILE A 22 0.30 -7.22 0.99
CA ILE A 22 -0.87 -8.03 0.62
C ILE A 22 -0.67 -8.72 -0.73
N ASN A 23 -0.09 -8.03 -1.72
CA ASN A 23 -0.01 -8.55 -3.09
C ASN A 23 1.23 -9.42 -3.33
N TYR A 24 2.33 -9.13 -2.65
CA TYR A 24 3.62 -9.79 -2.87
C TYR A 24 4.09 -10.62 -1.65
N GLU A 25 3.39 -10.53 -0.51
CA GLU A 25 3.65 -11.31 0.71
C GLU A 25 5.12 -11.26 1.13
N GLU A 26 5.80 -12.42 1.19
CA GLU A 26 7.21 -12.55 1.55
C GLU A 26 8.18 -11.93 0.52
N ASN A 27 7.72 -11.70 -0.71
CA ASN A 27 8.51 -11.08 -1.78
C ASN A 27 8.30 -9.57 -1.86
N ALA A 28 7.52 -8.98 -0.95
CA ALA A 28 7.24 -7.56 -0.95
C ALA A 28 8.52 -6.74 -0.69
N ILE A 29 8.87 -5.88 -1.65
CA ILE A 29 9.94 -4.90 -1.49
C ILE A 29 9.32 -3.57 -1.03
N ILE A 30 9.68 -3.14 0.17
CA ILE A 30 9.05 -2.00 0.86
C ILE A 30 9.98 -0.80 1.04
N ASP A 31 11.11 -0.79 0.33
CA ASP A 31 12.01 0.36 0.27
C ASP A 31 11.36 1.51 -0.49
N ASP A 32 11.65 2.75 -0.07
CA ASP A 32 11.00 3.95 -0.60
C ASP A 32 11.14 4.09 -2.14
N GLU A 33 12.27 3.66 -2.73
CA GLU A 33 12.44 3.66 -4.19
C GLU A 33 11.44 2.73 -4.88
N HIS A 34 11.24 1.52 -4.36
CA HIS A 34 10.33 0.53 -4.93
C HIS A 34 8.88 0.93 -4.72
N LEU A 35 8.55 1.49 -3.55
CA LEU A 35 7.20 2.02 -3.29
C LEU A 35 6.84 3.18 -4.22
N LEU A 36 7.80 4.06 -4.55
CA LEU A 36 7.58 5.14 -5.53
C LEU A 36 7.37 4.60 -6.94
N GLN A 37 8.16 3.60 -7.34
CA GLN A 37 7.97 2.94 -8.63
C GLN A 37 6.59 2.29 -8.73
N GLU A 38 6.15 1.62 -7.66
CA GLU A 38 4.83 1.00 -7.60
C GLU A 38 3.71 2.05 -7.66
N TYR A 39 3.87 3.16 -6.93
CA TYR A 39 2.93 4.27 -7.00
C TYR A 39 2.77 4.82 -8.41
N HIS A 40 3.88 5.06 -9.11
CA HIS A 40 3.83 5.55 -10.50
C HIS A 40 3.28 4.53 -11.48
N LEU A 41 3.52 3.23 -11.25
CA LEU A 41 2.92 2.16 -12.05
C LEU A 41 1.39 2.18 -11.90
N LEU A 42 0.90 2.22 -10.66
CA LEU A 42 -0.53 2.28 -10.35
C LEU A 42 -1.17 3.57 -10.86
N GLU A 43 -0.49 4.71 -10.74
CA GLU A 43 -0.94 5.99 -11.29
C GLU A 43 -1.08 5.90 -12.82
N ARG A 44 -0.06 5.38 -13.50
CA ARG A 44 -0.05 5.22 -14.96
C ARG A 44 -1.15 4.29 -15.45
N ASN A 45 -1.48 3.26 -14.67
CA ASN A 45 -2.54 2.31 -15.00
C ASN A 45 -3.94 2.77 -14.54
N ASN A 46 -4.04 3.89 -13.82
CA ASN A 46 -5.27 4.36 -13.19
C ASN A 46 -5.83 3.37 -12.13
N GLU A 47 -4.92 2.69 -11.45
CA GLU A 47 -5.14 1.61 -10.48
C GLU A 47 -4.86 2.05 -9.02
N LEU A 48 -4.73 3.35 -8.76
CA LEU A 48 -4.53 3.88 -7.39
C LEU A 48 -5.65 3.46 -6.42
N HIS A 49 -6.82 3.06 -6.92
CA HIS A 49 -7.91 2.51 -6.10
C HIS A 49 -7.50 1.22 -5.37
N LEU A 50 -6.59 0.41 -5.93
CA LEU A 50 -6.12 -0.85 -5.34
C LEU A 50 -5.43 -0.64 -3.99
N ILE A 51 -4.77 0.51 -3.80
CA ILE A 51 -4.13 0.89 -2.53
C ILE A 51 -5.18 0.97 -1.42
N PHE A 52 -6.35 1.56 -1.71
CA PHE A 52 -7.45 1.68 -0.76
C PHE A 52 -8.19 0.35 -0.54
N GLU A 53 -8.23 -0.52 -1.55
CA GLU A 53 -8.79 -1.86 -1.39
C GLU A 53 -7.93 -2.74 -0.49
N ALA A 54 -6.60 -2.64 -0.62
CA ALA A 54 -5.66 -3.28 0.29
C ALA A 54 -5.83 -2.79 1.73
N GLU A 55 -5.98 -1.47 1.95
CA GLU A 55 -6.27 -0.92 3.29
C GLU A 55 -7.57 -1.49 3.89
N LYS A 56 -8.64 -1.54 3.09
CA LYS A 56 -9.92 -2.11 3.53
C LYS A 56 -9.79 -3.59 3.87
N LEU A 57 -9.08 -4.35 3.06
CA LEU A 57 -8.86 -5.78 3.30
C LEU A 57 -8.06 -6.00 4.59
N GLN A 58 -7.00 -5.23 4.80
CA GLN A 58 -6.22 -5.30 6.04
C GLN A 58 -7.05 -4.95 7.27
N ASN A 59 -7.86 -3.88 7.19
CA ASN A 59 -8.76 -3.51 8.27
C ASN A 59 -9.77 -4.62 8.55
N TYR A 60 -10.35 -5.24 7.51
CA TYR A 60 -11.25 -6.38 7.66
C TYR A 60 -10.58 -7.59 8.32
N LEU A 61 -9.34 -7.91 7.93
CA LEU A 61 -8.57 -9.01 8.52
C LEU A 61 -8.22 -8.74 10.00
N ASN A 62 -7.92 -7.49 10.35
CA ASN A 62 -7.64 -7.09 11.72
C ASN A 62 -8.89 -7.08 12.59
N ASP A 63 -10.00 -6.54 12.10
CA ASP A 63 -11.30 -6.46 12.81
C ASP A 63 -11.91 -7.86 13.00
N GLY A 64 -11.76 -8.75 12.01
CA GLY A 64 -12.15 -10.16 12.11
C GLY A 64 -11.34 -10.95 13.14
N ASN A 65 -10.16 -10.46 13.56
CA ASN A 65 -9.33 -11.07 14.59
C ASN A 65 -9.75 -10.64 16.02
N GLU A 66 -10.59 -9.61 16.16
CA GLU A 66 -11.08 -9.13 17.47
C GLU A 66 -12.29 -9.93 18.00
N PHE A 67 -12.88 -10.83 17.20
CA PHE A 67 -13.98 -11.72 17.62
C PHE A 67 -13.52 -13.16 17.95
N GLY A 68 -12.22 -13.40 18.06
CA GLY A 68 -11.60 -14.71 18.28
C GLY A 68 -10.87 -14.89 19.62
N GLY A 69 -11.34 -14.25 20.70
CA GLY A 69 -10.82 -14.40 22.07
C GLY A 69 -11.80 -15.09 23.01
#